data_AF-A0A2K5E698-F1
#
_entry.id   AF-A0A2K5E698-F1
#
_cell.length_a   1.000
_cell.length_b   1.000
_cell.length_c   1.000
_cell.angle_alpha   90.00
_cell.angle_beta   90.00
_cell.angle_gamma   90.00
#
_symmetry.space_group_name_H-M   'P 1'
#
loop_
_entity.id
_entity.type
_entity.pdbx_description
1 polymer ?
#
loop_
_entity_poly.entity_id
_entity_poly.type
_entity_poly.pdbx_seq_one_letter_code
_entity_poly.pdbx_strand_id
1 'polypeptide(L)'
;MGTMKTQRDGPSLGRWSLVLLLLGLTMPLAVIARVLSYQEAVLRAVDGLNQRSSDANLYRLLNLDPRPTMDGDPDTPKPVSFTVKETVCPRTIQRSPEECDFKEDGLVKQCVGTVTLNQAKDSFDISCDKDKKRVAQLGSILRKAGEKIGGGLKKIGQRIKDFFGKLAPRTES
;
A
#
# COMPACT_ATOMS: atom_id res chain seq x y z
N MET A 1 -59.31 0.85 -66.17
CA MET A 1 -58.37 1.60 -65.30
C MET A 1 -58.57 1.14 -63.87
N GLY A 2 -57.57 0.51 -63.28
CA GLY A 2 -57.56 0.15 -61.86
C GLY A 2 -56.13 -0.07 -61.44
N THR A 3 -55.53 0.94 -60.81
CA THR A 3 -54.13 0.92 -60.37
C THR A 3 -54.02 0.10 -59.09
N MET A 4 -53.28 -1.01 -59.16
CA MET A 4 -52.91 -1.80 -57.98
C MET A 4 -51.88 -1.02 -57.18
N LYS A 5 -52.26 -0.53 -56.00
CA LYS A 5 -51.34 0.10 -55.05
C LYS A 5 -50.72 -0.98 -54.17
N THR A 6 -49.44 -1.28 -54.39
CA THR A 6 -48.66 -2.13 -53.49
C THR A 6 -48.38 -1.36 -52.21
N GLN A 7 -49.08 -1.71 -51.14
CA GLN A 7 -48.84 -1.18 -49.80
C GLN A 7 -47.54 -1.78 -49.26
N ARG A 8 -46.53 -0.92 -49.07
CA ARG A 8 -45.25 -1.29 -48.46
C ARG A 8 -45.39 -1.14 -46.96
N ASP A 9 -45.94 -2.15 -46.30
CA ASP A 9 -45.95 -2.24 -44.85
C ASP A 9 -44.53 -2.58 -44.38
N GLY A 10 -43.73 -1.53 -44.14
CA GLY A 10 -42.50 -1.66 -43.38
C GLY A 10 -42.84 -2.16 -41.97
N PRO A 11 -42.09 -3.12 -41.41
CA PRO A 11 -42.33 -3.57 -40.04
C PRO A 11 -42.26 -2.36 -39.10
N SER A 12 -43.34 -2.14 -38.36
CA SER A 12 -43.54 -0.94 -37.53
C SER A 12 -42.35 -0.71 -36.60
N LEU A 13 -41.84 0.53 -36.57
CA LEU A 13 -40.78 0.94 -35.63
C LEU A 13 -41.11 0.55 -34.17
N GLY A 14 -42.41 0.48 -33.82
CA GLY A 14 -42.88 0.05 -32.50
C GLY A 14 -42.51 -1.40 -32.14
N ARG A 15 -42.46 -2.33 -33.13
CA ARG A 15 -42.08 -3.72 -32.87
C ARG A 15 -40.59 -3.85 -32.56
N TRP A 16 -39.75 -3.10 -33.27
CA TRP A 16 -38.32 -3.01 -32.98
C TRP A 16 -38.05 -2.30 -31.65
N SER A 17 -38.83 -1.26 -31.33
CA SER A 17 -38.74 -0.54 -30.05
C SER A 17 -39.06 -1.45 -28.86
N LEU A 18 -40.14 -2.25 -28.94
CA LEU A 18 -40.49 -3.25 -27.93
C LEU A 18 -39.40 -4.31 -27.75
N VAL A 19 -38.81 -4.80 -28.85
CA VAL A 19 -37.70 -5.76 -28.81
C VAL A 19 -36.47 -5.15 -28.14
N LEU A 20 -36.11 -3.91 -28.44
CA LEU A 20 -34.99 -3.21 -27.79
C LEU A 20 -35.25 -2.96 -26.29
N LEU A 21 -36.49 -2.64 -25.92
CA LEU A 21 -36.89 -2.39 -24.52
C LEU A 21 -36.87 -3.69 -23.70
N LEU A 22 -37.27 -4.82 -24.30
CA LEU A 22 -37.14 -6.16 -23.72
C LEU A 22 -35.67 -6.61 -23.63
N LEU A 23 -34.83 -6.30 -24.63
CA LEU A 23 -33.39 -6.60 -24.56
C LEU A 23 -32.69 -5.79 -23.45
N GLY A 24 -33.07 -4.52 -23.26
CA GLY A 24 -32.53 -3.65 -22.21
C GLY A 24 -32.86 -4.11 -20.78
N LEU A 25 -33.89 -4.94 -20.60
CA LEU A 25 -34.31 -5.47 -19.29
C LEU A 25 -33.52 -6.72 -18.84
N THR A 26 -32.70 -7.31 -19.71
CA THR A 26 -32.12 -8.65 -19.48
C THR A 26 -30.60 -8.67 -19.30
N MET A 27 -29.96 -7.51 -19.17
CA MET A 27 -28.54 -7.48 -18.79
C MET A 27 -28.43 -7.38 -17.27
N PRO A 28 -28.23 -8.49 -16.53
CA PRO A 28 -27.70 -8.35 -15.19
C PRO A 28 -26.38 -7.60 -15.35
N LEU A 29 -26.30 -6.42 -14.73
CA LEU A 29 -25.05 -5.72 -14.59
C LEU A 29 -24.18 -6.63 -13.72
N ALA A 30 -23.43 -7.53 -14.36
CA ALA A 30 -22.51 -8.41 -13.68
C ALA A 30 -21.47 -7.49 -13.04
N VAL A 31 -21.64 -7.22 -11.75
CA VAL A 31 -20.63 -6.56 -10.95
C VAL A 31 -19.48 -7.55 -10.87
N ILE A 32 -18.54 -7.44 -11.80
CA ILE A 32 -17.30 -8.22 -11.75
C ILE A 32 -16.60 -7.78 -10.48
N ALA A 33 -16.63 -8.65 -9.47
CA ALA A 33 -15.90 -8.45 -8.24
C ALA A 33 -14.42 -8.32 -8.59
N ARG A 34 -13.83 -7.16 -8.28
CA ARG A 34 -12.41 -6.94 -8.52
C ARG A 34 -11.61 -7.69 -7.46
N VAL A 35 -10.57 -8.39 -7.87
CA VAL A 35 -9.58 -9.00 -6.96
C VAL A 35 -8.43 -8.03 -6.83
N LEU A 36 -8.14 -7.59 -5.60
CA LEU A 36 -6.99 -6.74 -5.29
C LEU A 36 -5.70 -7.55 -5.27
N SER A 37 -4.60 -6.91 -5.63
CA SER A 37 -3.29 -7.38 -5.21
C SER A 37 -3.16 -7.31 -3.68
N TYR A 38 -2.22 -8.08 -3.14
CA TYR A 38 -1.92 -8.08 -1.70
C TYR A 38 -1.60 -6.67 -1.17
N GLN A 39 -0.82 -5.89 -1.93
CA GLN A 39 -0.46 -4.52 -1.53
C GLN A 39 -1.65 -3.57 -1.61
N GLU A 40 -2.49 -3.64 -2.65
CA GLU A 40 -3.68 -2.79 -2.72
C GLU A 40 -4.69 -3.10 -1.61
N ALA A 41 -4.82 -4.38 -1.21
CA ALA A 41 -5.64 -4.77 -0.07
C ALA A 41 -5.10 -4.18 1.25
N VAL A 42 -3.78 -4.15 1.43
CA VAL A 42 -3.15 -3.49 2.59
C VAL A 42 -3.39 -1.98 2.56
N LEU A 43 -3.20 -1.30 1.42
CA LEU A 43 -3.44 0.14 1.30
C LEU A 43 -4.89 0.50 1.59
N ARG A 44 -5.85 -0.28 1.07
CA ARG A 44 -7.27 -0.10 1.39
C ARG A 44 -7.56 -0.32 2.87
N ALA A 45 -6.92 -1.29 3.51
CA ALA A 45 -7.05 -1.49 4.94
C ALA A 45 -6.46 -0.32 5.75
N VAL A 46 -5.38 0.31 5.28
CA VAL A 46 -4.83 1.56 5.86
C VAL A 46 -5.83 2.70 5.75
N ASP A 47 -6.53 2.85 4.61
CA ASP A 47 -7.60 3.84 4.47
C ASP A 47 -8.72 3.60 5.49
N GLY A 48 -9.19 2.36 5.60
CA GLY A 48 -10.24 1.99 6.55
C GLY A 48 -9.81 2.15 8.02
N LEU A 49 -8.53 1.89 8.34
CA LEU A 49 -7.92 2.17 9.65
C LEU A 49 -7.99 3.67 9.98
N ASN A 50 -7.63 4.54 9.01
CA ASN A 50 -7.72 5.98 9.19
C ASN A 50 -9.15 6.48 9.34
N GLN A 51 -10.11 5.91 8.61
CA GLN A 51 -11.52 6.27 8.72
C GLN A 51 -12.09 5.97 10.11
N ARG A 52 -11.72 4.84 10.72
CA ARG A 52 -12.17 4.48 12.09
C ARG A 52 -11.35 5.10 13.22
N SER A 53 -10.20 5.69 12.92
CA SER A 53 -9.30 6.22 13.95
C SER A 53 -9.82 7.53 14.55
N SER A 54 -9.57 7.71 15.85
CA SER A 54 -9.76 8.96 16.58
C SER A 54 -8.50 9.84 16.62
N ASP A 55 -7.43 9.45 15.92
CA ASP A 55 -6.21 10.24 15.86
C ASP A 55 -6.41 11.55 15.07
N ALA A 56 -5.57 12.54 15.36
CA ALA A 56 -5.65 13.87 14.72
C ALA A 56 -5.19 13.86 13.26
N ASN A 57 -4.15 13.07 12.94
CA ASN A 57 -3.50 13.03 11.64
C ASN A 57 -3.72 11.68 10.96
N LEU A 58 -3.63 11.68 9.63
CA LEU A 58 -3.58 10.45 8.84
C LEU A 58 -2.31 9.67 9.14
N TYR A 59 -2.42 8.35 9.07
CA TYR A 59 -1.32 7.40 9.06
C TYR A 59 -1.14 6.86 7.66
N ARG A 60 0.09 6.83 7.18
CA ARG A 60 0.47 6.26 5.89
C ARG A 60 1.28 4.99 6.09
N LEU A 61 1.18 4.05 5.15
CA LEU A 61 2.00 2.84 5.13
C LEU A 61 3.49 3.21 5.11
N LEU A 62 4.24 2.77 6.12
CA LEU A 62 5.69 2.99 6.21
C LEU A 62 6.47 1.79 5.66
N ASN A 63 6.10 0.59 6.09
CA ASN A 63 6.71 -0.64 5.63
C ASN A 63 5.69 -1.78 5.65
N LEU A 64 5.72 -2.64 4.64
CA LEU A 64 4.92 -3.86 4.56
C LEU A 64 5.86 -5.05 4.68
N ASP A 65 5.61 -5.95 5.63
CA ASP A 65 6.42 -7.15 5.79
C ASP A 65 6.25 -8.09 4.57
N PRO A 66 7.26 -8.92 4.27
CA PRO A 66 7.21 -9.83 3.13
C PRO A 66 5.94 -10.67 3.12
N ARG A 67 5.33 -10.76 1.94
CA ARG A 67 4.11 -11.54 1.74
C ARG A 67 4.36 -13.02 2.07
N PRO A 68 3.53 -13.66 2.90
CA PRO A 68 3.64 -15.09 3.18
C PRO A 68 3.18 -15.92 1.98
N THR A 69 3.57 -17.20 1.96
CA THR A 69 3.04 -18.18 1.00
C THR A 69 1.53 -18.31 1.16
N MET A 70 0.80 -18.28 0.04
CA MET A 70 -0.65 -18.16 0.02
C MET A 70 -1.26 -19.28 -0.83
N ASP A 71 -2.44 -19.76 -0.43
CA ASP A 71 -3.25 -20.78 -1.11
C ASP A 71 -3.87 -20.35 -2.46
N GLY A 72 -3.75 -19.06 -2.83
CA GLY A 72 -4.22 -18.50 -4.11
C GLY A 72 -5.70 -18.12 -4.14
N ASP A 73 -6.50 -18.53 -3.15
CA ASP A 73 -7.91 -18.18 -3.05
C ASP A 73 -8.09 -16.70 -2.63
N PRO A 74 -8.72 -15.82 -3.43
CA PRO A 74 -8.90 -14.42 -3.08
C PRO A 74 -9.90 -14.17 -1.92
N ASP A 75 -10.74 -15.16 -1.61
CA ASP A 75 -11.80 -15.05 -0.60
C ASP A 75 -11.32 -15.41 0.81
N THR A 76 -10.28 -16.23 0.91
CA THR A 76 -9.69 -16.63 2.19
C THR A 76 -8.89 -15.44 2.77
N PRO A 77 -9.09 -15.05 4.05
CA PRO A 77 -8.36 -13.95 4.67
C PRO A 77 -6.84 -14.15 4.63
N LYS A 78 -6.10 -13.11 4.23
CA LYS A 78 -4.64 -13.15 4.05
C LYS A 78 -3.95 -12.47 5.21
N PRO A 79 -3.02 -13.16 5.91
CA PRO A 79 -2.30 -12.55 7.02
C PRO A 79 -1.44 -11.39 6.53
N VAL A 80 -1.43 -10.31 7.30
CA VAL A 80 -0.66 -9.09 7.04
C VAL A 80 0.06 -8.65 8.31
N SER A 81 1.25 -8.11 8.12
CA SER A 81 2.02 -7.41 9.14
C SER A 81 2.70 -6.22 8.49
N PHE A 82 2.50 -5.03 9.04
CA PHE A 82 3.01 -3.80 8.47
C PHE A 82 3.13 -2.71 9.53
N THR A 83 3.91 -1.68 9.22
CA THR A 83 4.00 -0.47 10.04
C THR A 83 3.37 0.71 9.32
N VAL A 84 2.70 1.56 10.08
CA VAL A 84 2.20 2.86 9.61
C VAL A 84 2.86 3.98 10.39
N LYS A 85 3.06 5.13 9.75
CA LYS A 85 3.62 6.33 10.37
C LYS A 85 2.69 7.52 10.21
N GLU A 86 2.57 8.30 11.28
CA GLU A 86 1.82 9.56 11.31
C GLU A 86 2.34 10.55 10.26
N THR A 87 1.41 11.19 9.57
CA THR A 87 1.67 12.19 8.51
C THR A 87 1.43 13.62 9.01
N VAL A 88 1.76 14.59 8.17
CA VAL A 88 1.44 16.01 8.43
C VAL A 88 -0.02 16.36 8.11
N CYS A 89 -0.73 15.48 7.39
CA CYS A 89 -2.11 15.72 6.99
C CYS A 89 -3.07 15.44 8.14
N PRO A 90 -3.96 16.39 8.49
CA PRO A 90 -5.06 16.10 9.40
C PRO A 90 -6.02 15.08 8.78
N ARG A 91 -6.59 14.21 9.63
CA ARG A 91 -7.53 13.15 9.23
C ARG A 91 -8.80 13.67 8.55
N THR A 92 -9.14 14.93 8.76
CA THR A 92 -10.34 15.59 8.20
C THR A 92 -10.25 15.87 6.70
N ILE A 93 -9.07 15.76 6.10
CA ILE A 93 -8.88 15.99 4.66
C ILE A 93 -9.25 14.73 3.88
N GLN A 94 -10.06 14.88 2.84
CA GLN A 94 -10.33 13.83 1.85
C GLN A 94 -9.18 13.74 0.84
N ARG A 95 -8.05 13.18 1.28
CA ARG A 95 -6.90 12.84 0.42
C ARG A 95 -6.40 11.43 0.72
N SER A 96 -5.73 10.85 -0.25
CA SER A 96 -5.05 9.58 -0.07
C SER A 96 -3.90 9.76 0.94
N PRO A 97 -3.74 8.86 1.93
CA PRO A 97 -2.58 8.90 2.84
C PRO A 97 -1.24 8.87 2.11
N GLU A 98 -1.18 8.28 0.91
CA GLU A 98 0.05 8.19 0.11
C GLU A 98 0.55 9.55 -0.43
N GLU A 99 -0.33 10.55 -0.51
CA GLU A 99 -0.01 11.92 -0.94
C GLU A 99 0.48 12.80 0.22
N CYS A 100 0.48 12.26 1.44
CA CYS A 100 0.83 12.99 2.64
C CYS A 100 2.25 12.66 3.10
N ASP A 101 3.04 13.70 3.30
CA ASP A 101 4.38 13.57 3.84
C ASP A 101 4.33 13.04 5.28
N PHE A 102 5.30 12.18 5.61
CA PHE A 102 5.47 11.74 6.99
C PHE A 102 5.84 12.92 7.88
N LYS A 103 5.22 12.98 9.06
CA LYS A 103 5.64 13.90 10.11
C LYS A 103 7.01 13.44 10.62
N GLU A 104 7.97 14.36 10.79
CA GLU A 104 9.34 14.01 11.18
C GLU A 104 9.36 13.14 12.45
N ASP A 105 8.75 13.65 13.53
CA ASP A 105 8.55 12.96 14.82
C ASP A 105 7.23 12.17 14.89
N GLY A 106 6.70 11.79 13.73
CA GLY A 106 5.44 11.05 13.63
C GLY A 106 5.50 9.70 14.36
N LEU A 107 4.40 9.36 15.02
CA LEU A 107 4.25 8.07 15.69
C LEU A 107 4.30 6.92 14.68
N VAL A 108 5.01 5.84 15.01
CA VAL A 108 4.99 4.59 14.25
C VAL A 108 4.17 3.57 15.02
N LYS A 109 3.25 2.90 14.33
CA LYS A 109 2.43 1.81 14.87
C LYS A 109 2.68 0.53 14.09
N GLN A 110 2.86 -0.57 14.79
CA GLN A 110 2.83 -1.91 14.19
C GLN A 110 1.37 -2.35 14.06
N CYS A 111 1.01 -2.90 12.91
CA CYS A 111 -0.32 -3.41 12.61
C CYS A 111 -0.21 -4.87 12.16
N VAL A 112 -1.07 -5.73 12.71
CA VAL A 112 -1.10 -7.15 12.40
C VAL A 112 -2.55 -7.59 12.27
N GLY A 113 -2.83 -8.51 11.36
CA GLY A 113 -4.18 -9.01 11.14
C GLY A 113 -4.35 -9.73 9.82
N THR A 114 -5.53 -9.58 9.22
CA THR A 114 -5.86 -10.18 7.92
C THR A 114 -6.58 -9.22 6.98
N VAL A 115 -6.44 -9.45 5.67
CA VAL A 115 -7.17 -8.75 4.59
C VAL A 115 -7.76 -9.76 3.60
N THR A 116 -8.96 -9.51 3.10
CA THR A 116 -9.54 -10.28 1.99
C THR A 116 -9.22 -9.60 0.65
N LEU A 117 -8.78 -10.37 -0.35
CA LEU A 117 -8.38 -9.80 -1.65
C LEU A 117 -9.60 -9.54 -2.55
N ASN A 118 -10.67 -10.33 -2.41
CA ASN A 118 -11.92 -10.11 -3.11
C ASN A 118 -12.64 -8.86 -2.56
N GLN A 119 -12.75 -7.82 -3.38
CA GLN A 119 -13.42 -6.57 -2.99
C GLN A 119 -14.92 -6.74 -2.71
N ALA A 120 -15.58 -7.77 -3.24
CA ALA A 120 -16.99 -8.01 -2.94
C ALA A 120 -17.21 -8.48 -1.49
N LYS A 121 -16.19 -9.06 -0.85
CA LYS A 121 -16.21 -9.51 0.55
C LYS A 121 -15.54 -8.53 1.50
N ASP A 122 -15.29 -7.29 1.04
CA ASP A 122 -14.50 -6.22 1.66
C ASP A 122 -14.44 -6.31 3.19
N SER A 123 -13.44 -7.03 3.68
CA SER A 123 -13.27 -7.32 5.11
C SER A 123 -11.80 -7.35 5.42
N PHE A 124 -11.46 -6.66 6.49
CA PHE A 124 -10.14 -6.69 7.09
C PHE A 124 -10.29 -6.65 8.59
N ASP A 125 -9.50 -7.50 9.26
CA ASP A 125 -9.44 -7.57 10.71
C ASP A 125 -8.01 -7.28 11.12
N ILE A 126 -7.73 -6.01 11.42
CA ILE A 126 -6.39 -5.52 11.73
C ILE A 126 -6.42 -4.71 13.02
N SER A 127 -5.53 -5.10 13.93
CA SER A 127 -5.21 -4.37 15.14
C SER A 127 -3.87 -3.69 14.99
N CYS A 128 -3.77 -2.45 15.47
CA CYS A 128 -2.51 -1.72 15.53
C CYS A 128 -2.15 -1.43 16.98
N ASP A 129 -0.88 -1.63 17.32
CA ASP A 129 -0.36 -1.38 18.66
C ASP A 129 -0.59 0.08 19.05
N LYS A 130 -1.01 0.27 20.30
CA LYS A 130 -1.18 1.59 20.91
C LYS A 130 0.15 2.17 21.39
N ASP A 131 1.19 1.35 21.44
CA ASP A 131 2.50 1.71 21.97
C ASP A 131 3.23 2.64 21.00
N LYS A 132 3.24 3.92 21.40
CA LYS A 132 3.83 5.06 20.69
C LYS A 132 5.35 4.93 20.62
N LYS A 133 5.87 4.08 19.74
CA LYS A 133 7.32 4.04 19.48
C LYS A 133 7.70 5.25 18.62
N ARG A 134 8.31 6.27 19.23
CA ARG A 134 8.97 7.37 18.51
C ARG A 134 10.28 6.86 17.91
N VAL A 135 10.27 6.50 16.63
CA VAL A 135 11.48 6.00 15.93
C VAL A 135 12.45 7.15 15.57
N ALA A 136 12.03 8.41 15.69
CA ALA A 136 12.78 9.56 15.18
C ALA A 136 14.08 9.94 15.94
N GLN A 137 14.32 9.42 17.14
CA GLN A 137 15.47 9.86 17.94
C GLN A 137 16.71 8.97 17.83
N LEU A 138 16.59 7.68 17.51
CA LEU A 138 17.76 6.79 17.46
C LEU A 138 18.61 7.01 16.19
N GLY A 139 17.99 7.14 15.02
CA GLY A 139 18.71 7.22 13.74
C GLY A 139 19.55 8.50 13.59
N SER A 140 19.03 9.65 14.03
CA SER A 140 19.72 10.94 13.94
C SER A 140 20.86 11.07 14.97
N ILE A 141 20.69 10.49 16.17
CA ILE A 141 21.74 10.42 17.19
C ILE A 141 22.85 9.46 16.76
N LEU A 142 22.51 8.29 16.22
CA LEU A 142 23.50 7.32 15.73
C LEU A 142 24.29 7.87 14.54
N ARG A 143 23.66 8.61 13.62
CA ARG A 143 24.37 9.25 12.48
C ARG A 143 25.36 10.31 12.95
N LYS A 144 24.95 11.22 13.86
CA LYS A 144 25.83 12.24 14.43
C LYS A 144 26.96 11.66 15.29
N ALA A 145 26.71 10.56 16.00
CA ALA A 145 27.74 9.84 16.75
C ALA A 145 28.74 9.13 15.82
N GLY A 146 28.25 8.49 14.75
CA GLY A 146 29.09 7.80 13.76
C GLY A 146 30.03 8.73 13.00
N GLU A 147 29.55 9.91 12.59
CA GLU A 147 30.38 10.91 11.88
C GLU A 147 31.55 11.43 12.73
N LYS A 148 31.39 11.56 14.05
CA LYS A 148 32.48 11.96 14.96
C LYS A 148 33.47 10.84 15.25
N ILE A 149 33.03 9.58 15.30
CA ILE A 149 33.88 8.42 15.64
C ILE A 149 34.66 7.91 14.42
N GLY A 150 34.09 8.01 13.20
CA GLY A 150 34.75 7.58 11.96
C GLY A 150 36.08 8.31 11.67
N GLY A 151 36.22 9.57 12.08
CA GLY A 151 37.46 10.33 11.94
C GLY A 151 38.61 9.81 12.81
N GLY A 152 38.32 9.28 13.99
CA GLY A 152 39.32 8.75 14.94
C GLY A 152 39.85 7.38 14.56
N LEU A 153 38.97 6.48 14.10
CA LEU A 153 39.33 5.10 13.71
C LEU A 153 40.20 5.06 12.46
N LYS A 154 40.00 5.98 11.51
CA LYS A 154 40.82 6.07 10.28
C LYS A 154 42.29 6.37 10.60
N LYS A 155 42.55 7.21 11.62
CA LYS A 155 43.89 7.58 12.11
C LYS A 155 44.60 6.42 12.84
N ILE A 156 43.83 5.62 13.58
CA ILE A 156 44.33 4.42 14.27
C ILE A 156 44.69 3.33 13.25
N GLY A 157 43.83 3.10 12.25
CA GLY A 157 44.09 2.13 11.18
C GLY A 157 45.35 2.46 10.38
N GLN A 158 45.59 3.74 10.08
CA GLN A 158 46.82 4.18 9.42
C GLN A 158 48.07 3.93 10.26
N ARG A 159 48.05 4.23 11.57
CA ARG A 159 49.19 3.96 12.47
C ARG A 159 49.50 2.47 12.59
N ILE A 160 48.48 1.61 12.66
CA ILE A 160 48.68 0.16 12.73
C ILE A 160 49.30 -0.35 11.42
N LYS A 161 48.79 0.11 10.27
CA LYS A 161 49.33 -0.26 8.95
C LYS A 161 50.81 0.16 8.79
N ASP A 162 51.18 1.35 9.25
CA ASP A 162 52.56 1.84 9.21
C ASP A 162 53.49 1.04 10.16
N PHE A 163 52.96 0.57 11.30
CA PHE A 163 53.72 -0.25 12.25
C PHE A 163 54.04 -1.63 11.67
N PHE A 164 53.05 -2.28 11.06
CA PHE A 164 53.24 -3.59 10.41
C PHE A 164 54.04 -3.50 9.10
N GLY A 165 53.92 -2.40 8.35
CA GLY A 165 54.75 -2.16 7.16
C GLY A 165 56.24 -2.05 7.46
N LYS A 166 56.62 -1.60 8.67
CA LYS A 166 58.02 -1.54 9.12
C LYS A 166 58.57 -2.87 9.66
N LEU A 167 57.71 -3.84 9.91
CA LEU A 167 58.08 -5.18 10.41
C LEU A 167 58.18 -6.21 9.28
N ALA A 168 57.88 -5.83 8.04
CA ALA A 168 58.07 -6.70 6.88
C ALA A 168 59.58 -6.95 6.67
N PRO A 169 60.05 -8.21 6.73
CA PRO A 169 61.45 -8.51 6.48
C PRO A 169 61.81 -8.13 5.04
N ARG A 170 62.91 -7.39 4.86
CA ARG A 170 63.52 -7.22 3.55
C ARG A 170 64.05 -8.58 3.11
N THR A 171 63.39 -9.20 2.14
CA THR A 171 63.97 -10.29 1.38
C THR A 171 65.04 -9.66 0.47
N GLU A 172 66.31 -9.79 0.86
CA GLU A 172 67.44 -9.57 -0.06
C GLU A 172 67.57 -10.80 -0.96
N SER A 173 67.65 -10.53 -2.27
CA SER A 173 68.23 -11.40 -3.29
C SER A 173 69.05 -10.52 -4.22
#